data_AF-A0A2G6NEP2-F1
#
_entry.id   AF-A0A2G6NEP2-F1
#
_cell.length_a   1.000
_cell.length_b   1.000
_cell.length_c   1.000
_cell.angle_alpha   90.00
_cell.angle_beta   90.00
_cell.angle_gamma   90.00
#
_symmetry.space_group_name_H-M   'P 1'
#
loop_
_entity.id
_entity.type
_entity.pdbx_description
1 polymer ?
#
loop_
_entity_poly.entity_id
_entity_poly.type
_entity_poly.pdbx_seq_one_letter_code
_entity_poly.pdbx_strand_id
1 'polypeptide(L)'
;MNKRSLFLCIRMGLCLMPMMLAADLSAQSAPTQKDAWQPYLEQTDLGYIDWDNGMIYGYGEGRPDLQGGSKAAAYQAARMVAYQSVLRLASGLRLNQASTLESLGNGRLVVHLEGMVRASETERVWVGSDAGPPHYRVVLKAPIKGVDGLTARVLGLLKKLPAYWTAFPSEGIDPDPVDDTGPWLVLDTRGLPAGQSVQPALFPTVTSASGATVYDVSSTDETHVKTRGMARYVVADTATDTNVSHTPGPLDSKWQAALFAWLSPADAQAQTKKKRRGQLIVRQVQGAEGLMRTNLVVSEADAVMLKAEDQASQMLKNCRVVIVMDAPIGGIEGFQVPVYRLTASGTWVPCL
;
A
#
# COMPACT_ATOMS: atom_id res chain seq x y z
N MET A 1 63.66 48.47 29.06
CA MET A 1 63.87 47.07 29.50
C MET A 1 62.98 46.79 30.72
N ASN A 2 62.46 45.56 30.79
CA ASN A 2 61.70 44.93 31.88
C ASN A 2 60.17 45.07 31.95
N LYS A 3 59.53 44.05 31.34
CA LYS A 3 58.51 43.12 31.87
C LYS A 3 57.40 43.71 32.76
N ARG A 4 56.21 43.82 32.16
CA ARG A 4 54.90 43.84 32.84
C ARG A 4 54.48 42.41 33.15
N SER A 5 54.32 42.07 34.44
CA SER A 5 53.53 40.92 34.89
C SER A 5 52.35 41.44 35.67
N LEU A 6 51.16 41.19 35.13
CA LEU A 6 49.88 41.60 35.67
C LEU A 6 49.34 40.53 36.62
N PHE A 7 48.68 41.02 37.66
CA PHE A 7 48.08 40.37 38.80
C PHE A 7 47.30 39.06 38.54
N LEU A 8 47.63 38.06 39.36
CA LEU A 8 46.85 36.86 39.64
C LEU A 8 45.91 37.16 40.81
N CYS A 9 44.61 37.35 40.56
CA CYS A 9 43.59 37.34 41.61
C CYS A 9 42.76 36.06 41.46
N ILE A 10 43.04 35.12 42.36
CA ILE A 10 42.27 33.89 42.58
C ILE A 10 40.95 34.29 43.25
N ARG A 11 39.83 34.05 42.59
CA ARG A 11 38.52 33.91 43.24
C ARG A 11 37.91 32.57 42.84
N MET A 12 37.96 31.64 43.78
CA MET A 12 37.20 30.39 43.81
C MET A 12 35.71 30.72 43.71
N GLY A 13 35.13 30.46 42.54
CA GLY A 13 33.69 30.39 42.33
C GLY A 13 33.34 28.96 41.97
N LEU A 14 32.97 28.16 42.97
CA LEU A 14 32.46 26.81 42.83
C LEU A 14 31.09 26.88 42.13
N CYS A 15 31.08 26.79 40.80
CA CYS A 15 29.85 26.76 40.01
C CYS A 15 29.43 25.29 39.86
N LEU A 16 28.47 24.86 40.70
CA LEU A 16 27.71 23.62 40.50
C LEU A 16 26.93 23.75 39.17
N MET A 17 27.42 23.10 38.12
CA MET A 17 26.63 22.89 36.91
C MET A 17 25.66 21.72 37.13
N PRO A 18 24.33 21.92 37.01
CA PRO A 18 23.41 20.81 36.85
C PRO A 18 23.63 20.22 35.45
N MET A 19 24.16 19.00 35.43
CA MET A 19 24.25 18.13 34.27
C MET A 19 22.82 17.81 33.81
N MET A 20 22.27 18.63 32.91
CA MET A 20 21.00 18.31 32.24
C MET A 20 21.23 17.09 31.36
N LEU A 21 20.79 15.94 31.88
CA LEU A 21 20.61 14.71 31.12
C LEU A 21 19.51 14.97 30.08
N ALA A 22 19.91 15.26 28.84
CA ALA A 22 18.98 15.24 27.72
C ALA A 22 18.54 13.78 27.52
N ALA A 23 17.36 13.44 28.02
CA ALA A 23 16.69 12.22 27.63
C ALA A 23 16.28 12.39 26.17
N ASP A 24 17.05 11.79 25.27
CA ASP A 24 16.64 11.57 23.88
C ASP A 24 15.36 10.73 23.92
N LEU A 25 14.19 11.39 23.87
CA LEU A 25 12.96 10.79 23.38
C LEU A 25 13.15 10.53 21.89
N SER A 26 13.90 9.48 21.58
CA SER A 26 13.78 8.79 20.32
C SER A 26 12.36 8.27 20.26
N ALA A 27 11.51 8.96 19.49
CA ALA A 27 10.21 8.48 19.08
C ALA A 27 10.43 7.24 18.21
N GLN A 28 10.69 6.10 18.86
CA GLN A 28 10.62 4.80 18.24
C GLN A 28 9.16 4.60 17.87
N SER A 29 8.86 4.80 16.59
CA SER A 29 7.62 4.32 15.98
C SER A 29 7.49 2.84 16.34
N ALA A 30 6.53 2.53 17.22
CA ALA A 30 6.24 1.16 17.60
C ALA A 30 6.04 0.32 16.32
N PRO A 31 6.61 -0.89 16.23
CA PRO A 31 6.40 -1.75 15.09
C PRO A 31 4.90 -2.02 14.97
N THR A 32 4.28 -1.50 13.91
CA THR A 32 2.90 -1.80 13.56
C THR A 32 2.81 -3.30 13.35
N GLN A 33 2.11 -3.98 14.25
CA GLN A 33 1.95 -5.42 14.26
C GLN A 33 1.44 -5.88 12.88
N LYS A 34 2.29 -6.64 12.17
CA LYS A 34 2.13 -7.09 10.79
C LYS A 34 0.76 -7.74 10.58
N ASP A 35 -0.07 -7.15 9.72
CA ASP A 35 -1.30 -7.77 9.22
C ASP A 35 -0.98 -9.17 8.68
N ALA A 36 -1.90 -10.13 8.81
CA ALA A 36 -1.74 -11.52 8.34
C ALA A 36 -1.74 -11.65 6.79
N TRP A 37 -1.57 -10.53 6.11
CA TRP A 37 -1.73 -10.31 4.69
C TRP A 37 -0.48 -9.62 4.15
N GLN A 38 -0.02 -10.05 2.99
CA GLN A 38 1.08 -9.40 2.28
C GLN A 38 0.51 -8.45 1.22
N PRO A 39 1.19 -7.34 0.91
CA PRO A 39 0.72 -6.43 -0.13
C PRO A 39 0.70 -7.14 -1.48
N TYR A 40 -0.35 -6.93 -2.28
CA TYR A 40 -0.33 -7.35 -3.68
C TYR A 40 0.55 -6.41 -4.50
N LEU A 41 1.60 -6.96 -5.11
CA LEU A 41 2.55 -6.23 -5.93
C LEU A 41 2.35 -6.58 -7.41
N GLU A 42 2.14 -5.55 -8.23
CA GLU A 42 2.12 -5.68 -9.69
C GLU A 42 3.44 -5.20 -10.26
N GLN A 43 4.22 -6.11 -10.84
CA GLN A 43 5.55 -5.82 -11.38
C GLN A 43 5.52 -5.51 -12.87
N THR A 44 6.43 -4.63 -13.31
CA THR A 44 6.64 -4.22 -14.70
C THR A 44 8.13 -3.91 -14.93
N ASP A 45 8.53 -3.73 -16.18
CA ASP A 45 9.90 -3.28 -16.52
C ASP A 45 10.21 -1.86 -16.04
N LEU A 46 9.17 -1.04 -15.80
CA LEU A 46 9.31 0.35 -15.37
C LEU A 46 9.39 0.49 -13.85
N GLY A 47 9.10 -0.57 -13.09
CA GLY A 47 8.81 -0.45 -11.67
C GLY A 47 7.70 -1.39 -11.21
N TYR A 48 7.09 -1.08 -10.08
CA TYR A 48 5.98 -1.87 -9.54
C TYR A 48 4.94 -1.00 -8.85
N ILE A 49 3.74 -1.56 -8.70
CA ILE A 49 2.62 -0.94 -7.99
C ILE A 49 2.32 -1.79 -6.75
N ASP A 50 2.38 -1.15 -5.59
CA ASP A 50 1.92 -1.71 -4.32
C ASP A 50 0.48 -1.27 -4.09
N TRP A 51 -0.45 -2.18 -4.35
CA TRP A 51 -1.87 -1.88 -4.33
C TRP A 51 -2.48 -1.83 -2.92
N ASP A 52 -1.84 -2.49 -1.94
CA ASP A 52 -2.29 -2.42 -0.56
C ASP A 52 -1.93 -1.06 0.04
N ASN A 53 -0.62 -0.73 0.03
CA ASN A 53 -0.09 0.51 0.57
C ASN A 53 -0.43 1.72 -0.32
N GLY A 54 -0.92 1.48 -1.54
CA GLY A 54 -1.31 2.51 -2.49
C GLY A 54 -0.12 3.34 -2.94
N MET A 55 0.93 2.69 -3.42
CA MET A 55 2.19 3.33 -3.85
C MET A 55 2.61 2.85 -5.24
N ILE A 56 3.15 3.76 -6.04
CA ILE A 56 3.82 3.46 -7.32
C ILE A 56 5.31 3.64 -7.11
N TYR A 57 6.10 2.68 -7.56
CA TYR A 57 7.55 2.75 -7.56
C TYR A 57 8.04 2.71 -8.99
N GLY A 58 8.77 3.74 -9.43
CA GLY A 58 9.33 3.83 -10.78
C GLY A 58 10.86 3.76 -10.74
N TYR A 59 11.42 2.98 -11.66
CA TYR A 59 12.85 2.78 -11.85
C TYR A 59 13.40 3.74 -12.91
N GLY A 60 14.62 4.21 -12.68
CA GLY A 60 15.36 4.96 -13.67
C GLY A 60 16.86 4.69 -13.59
N GLU A 61 17.47 4.58 -14.77
CA GLU A 61 18.89 4.42 -14.94
C GLU A 61 19.46 5.57 -15.77
N GLY A 62 20.65 6.04 -15.39
CA GLY A 62 21.33 7.13 -16.06
C GLY A 62 22.82 6.88 -16.13
N ARG A 63 23.39 6.98 -17.33
CA ARG A 63 24.81 6.73 -17.58
C ARG A 63 25.57 8.04 -17.73
N PRO A 64 26.81 8.14 -17.24
CA PRO A 64 27.67 9.25 -17.60
C PRO A 64 27.98 9.15 -19.09
N ASP A 65 28.10 10.30 -19.77
CA ASP A 65 28.59 10.29 -21.14
C ASP A 65 30.07 9.86 -21.19
N LEU A 66 30.51 9.40 -22.38
CA LEU A 66 31.87 8.94 -22.61
C LEU A 66 32.92 10.07 -22.65
N GLN A 67 32.49 11.33 -22.66
CA GLN A 67 33.33 12.51 -22.84
C GLN A 67 33.59 13.28 -21.53
N GLY A 68 33.37 12.64 -20.38
CA GLY A 68 33.60 13.25 -19.06
C GLY A 68 32.32 13.66 -18.33
N GLY A 69 31.18 13.14 -18.74
CA GLY A 69 29.89 13.35 -18.11
C GLY A 69 29.96 13.08 -16.61
N SER A 70 29.56 14.08 -15.83
CA SER A 70 29.66 13.99 -14.38
C SER A 70 28.67 12.95 -13.83
N LYS A 71 29.06 12.30 -12.72
CA LYS A 71 28.14 11.51 -11.89
C LYS A 71 26.83 12.25 -11.60
N ALA A 72 26.90 13.57 -11.41
CA ALA A 72 25.73 14.41 -11.21
C ALA A 72 24.78 14.42 -12.44
N ALA A 73 25.30 14.51 -13.66
CA ALA A 73 24.48 14.44 -14.88
C ALA A 73 23.81 13.07 -15.05
N ALA A 74 24.55 12.00 -14.82
CA ALA A 74 24.02 10.63 -14.83
C ALA A 74 22.90 10.44 -13.79
N TYR A 75 23.06 11.01 -12.59
CA TYR A 75 22.01 11.00 -11.57
C TYR A 75 20.76 11.79 -12.01
N GLN A 76 20.91 12.98 -12.58
CA GLN A 76 19.74 13.75 -13.07
C GLN A 76 19.01 13.00 -14.18
N ALA A 77 19.75 12.36 -15.10
CA ALA A 77 19.16 11.50 -16.13
C ALA A 77 18.37 10.33 -15.52
N ALA A 78 18.98 9.59 -14.57
CA ALA A 78 18.31 8.49 -13.87
C ALA A 78 17.02 8.96 -13.17
N ARG A 79 17.07 10.11 -12.52
CA ARG A 79 15.90 10.69 -11.82
C ARG A 79 14.79 11.09 -12.80
N MET A 80 15.11 11.66 -13.95
CA MET A 80 14.11 11.98 -14.98
C MET A 80 13.46 10.72 -15.56
N VAL A 81 14.25 9.68 -15.83
CA VAL A 81 13.73 8.38 -16.28
C VAL A 81 12.81 7.76 -15.23
N ALA A 82 13.23 7.75 -13.96
CA ALA A 82 12.40 7.24 -12.86
C ALA A 82 11.08 8.00 -12.74
N TYR A 83 11.09 9.32 -12.95
CA TYR A 83 9.88 10.13 -12.94
C TYR A 83 8.95 9.79 -14.12
N GLN A 84 9.49 9.61 -15.32
CA GLN A 84 8.72 9.15 -16.48
C GLN A 84 8.11 7.76 -16.24
N SER A 85 8.85 6.84 -15.63
CA SER A 85 8.36 5.52 -15.24
C SER A 85 7.17 5.62 -14.28
N VAL A 86 7.28 6.46 -13.24
CA VAL A 86 6.14 6.71 -12.32
C VAL A 86 4.93 7.26 -13.07
N LEU A 87 5.10 8.23 -13.99
CA LEU A 87 4.00 8.80 -14.74
C LEU A 87 3.32 7.79 -15.67
N ARG A 88 4.11 6.93 -16.34
CA ARG A 88 3.58 5.85 -17.19
C ARG A 88 2.84 4.79 -16.38
N LEU A 89 3.36 4.41 -15.22
CA LEU A 89 2.66 3.52 -14.31
C LEU A 89 1.36 4.15 -13.81
N ALA A 90 1.39 5.43 -13.45
CA ALA A 90 0.21 6.18 -13.02
C ALA A 90 -0.84 6.27 -14.15
N SER A 91 -0.45 6.53 -15.39
CA SER A 91 -1.37 6.59 -16.53
C SER A 91 -2.00 5.22 -16.83
N GLY A 92 -1.25 4.14 -16.63
CA GLY A 92 -1.73 2.76 -16.77
C GLY A 92 -2.70 2.30 -15.67
N LEU A 93 -2.87 3.06 -14.58
CA LEU A 93 -3.77 2.66 -13.50
C LEU A 93 -5.20 2.46 -14.01
N ARG A 94 -5.73 1.27 -13.71
CA ARG A 94 -7.12 0.92 -13.97
C ARG A 94 -8.02 1.68 -13.01
N LEU A 95 -9.00 2.39 -13.57
CA LEU A 95 -10.01 3.08 -12.79
C LEU A 95 -11.16 2.13 -12.50
N ASN A 96 -11.64 1.44 -13.53
CA ASN A 96 -12.74 0.50 -13.46
C ASN A 96 -12.63 -0.50 -14.64
N GLN A 97 -13.72 -1.22 -14.89
CA GLN A 97 -13.79 -2.27 -15.90
C GLN A 97 -13.57 -1.82 -17.35
N ALA A 98 -13.71 -0.52 -17.64
CA ALA A 98 -13.69 0.01 -19.00
C ALA A 98 -12.59 1.06 -19.23
N SER A 99 -12.02 1.63 -18.18
CA SER A 99 -11.16 2.81 -18.30
C SER A 99 -9.89 2.72 -17.43
N THR A 100 -8.83 3.27 -17.99
CA THR A 100 -7.58 3.61 -17.29
C THR A 100 -7.46 5.12 -17.15
N LEU A 101 -6.52 5.58 -16.34
CA LEU A 101 -6.23 7.00 -16.21
C LEU A 101 -5.85 7.63 -17.56
N GLU A 102 -5.06 6.93 -18.38
CA GLU A 102 -4.71 7.36 -19.75
C GLU A 102 -5.93 7.53 -20.67
N SER A 103 -6.93 6.66 -20.54
CA SER A 103 -8.15 6.74 -21.35
C SER A 103 -9.03 7.95 -21.02
N LEU A 104 -8.83 8.58 -19.86
CA LEU A 104 -9.55 9.80 -19.50
C LEU A 104 -9.01 11.01 -20.30
N GLY A 105 -9.91 11.81 -20.87
CA GLY A 105 -9.55 13.07 -21.51
C GLY A 105 -8.95 12.93 -22.91
N ASN A 106 -9.35 11.90 -23.67
CA ASN A 106 -8.88 11.64 -25.05
C ASN A 106 -7.33 11.57 -25.16
N GLY A 107 -6.67 10.97 -24.16
CA GLY A 107 -5.21 10.81 -24.13
C GLY A 107 -4.41 12.05 -23.68
N ARG A 108 -5.06 13.18 -23.34
CA ARG A 108 -4.37 14.40 -22.86
C ARG A 108 -4.03 14.40 -21.37
N LEU A 109 -4.45 13.38 -20.62
CA LEU A 109 -4.28 13.41 -19.16
C LEU A 109 -2.82 13.30 -18.71
N VAL A 110 -1.94 12.69 -19.52
CA VAL A 110 -0.50 12.54 -19.20
C VAL A 110 0.15 13.89 -18.83
N VAL A 111 -0.22 14.99 -19.52
CA VAL A 111 0.32 16.33 -19.26
C VAL A 111 -0.17 16.92 -17.92
N HIS A 112 -1.34 16.50 -17.44
CA HIS A 112 -1.88 16.97 -16.15
C HIS A 112 -1.38 16.11 -14.97
N LEU A 113 -0.86 14.91 -15.23
CA LEU A 113 -0.34 14.01 -14.19
C LEU A 113 0.98 14.52 -13.58
N GLU A 114 1.79 15.26 -14.34
CA GLU A 114 3.04 15.86 -13.85
C GLU A 114 2.81 16.77 -12.63
N GLY A 115 1.73 17.57 -12.66
CA GLY A 115 1.34 18.41 -11.52
C GLY A 115 0.65 17.64 -10.39
N MET A 116 0.17 16.42 -10.66
CA MET A 116 -0.58 15.60 -9.71
C MET A 116 0.29 14.66 -8.90
N VAL A 117 1.34 14.10 -9.52
CA VAL A 117 2.15 13.06 -8.91
C VAL A 117 3.31 13.67 -8.11
N ARG A 118 3.19 13.62 -6.78
CA ARG A 118 4.26 13.99 -5.85
C ARG A 118 5.19 12.80 -5.61
N ALA A 119 6.17 12.63 -6.50
CA ALA A 119 7.17 11.59 -6.37
C ALA A 119 8.29 12.00 -5.39
N SER A 120 8.74 11.05 -4.57
CA SER A 120 9.88 11.21 -3.65
C SER A 120 10.92 10.11 -3.88
N GLU A 121 12.19 10.41 -3.68
CA GLU A 121 13.25 9.42 -3.86
C GLU A 121 13.30 8.46 -2.67
N THR A 122 13.42 7.17 -2.95
CA THR A 122 13.57 6.13 -1.93
C THR A 122 14.93 5.47 -1.99
N GLU A 123 15.50 5.37 -3.19
CA GLU A 123 16.80 4.75 -3.41
C GLU A 123 17.61 5.55 -4.44
N ARG A 124 18.92 5.64 -4.18
CA ARG A 124 19.93 6.18 -5.07
C ARG A 124 21.20 5.37 -4.93
N VAL A 125 21.59 4.68 -5.99
CA VAL A 125 22.79 3.83 -6.00
C VAL A 125 23.64 4.16 -7.21
N TRP A 126 24.94 4.30 -6.99
CA TRP A 126 25.93 4.29 -8.07
C TRP A 126 26.39 2.85 -8.29
N VAL A 127 26.13 2.33 -9.48
CA VAL A 127 26.62 1.02 -9.90
C VAL A 127 27.94 1.24 -10.63
N GLY A 128 29.02 0.71 -10.04
CA GLY A 128 30.36 0.76 -10.62
C GLY A 128 30.53 -0.13 -11.84
N SER A 129 31.75 -0.17 -12.39
CA SER A 129 32.04 -0.89 -13.63
C SER A 129 32.05 -2.42 -13.49
N ASP A 130 31.99 -2.93 -12.26
CA ASP A 130 32.11 -4.37 -11.96
C ASP A 130 30.94 -5.19 -12.52
N ALA A 131 29.76 -4.57 -12.70
CA ALA A 131 28.54 -5.20 -13.19
C ALA A 131 28.11 -4.72 -14.59
N GLY A 132 29.00 -4.03 -15.32
CA GLY A 132 28.71 -3.46 -16.64
C GLY A 132 29.06 -1.96 -16.73
N PRO A 133 28.50 -1.21 -17.69
CA PRO A 133 28.77 0.21 -17.80
C PRO A 133 28.33 0.95 -16.53
N PRO A 134 29.17 1.85 -15.98
CA PRO A 134 28.83 2.56 -14.76
C PRO A 134 27.57 3.39 -14.95
N HIS A 135 26.66 3.38 -13.99
CA HIS A 135 25.40 4.10 -14.05
C HIS A 135 24.86 4.46 -12.66
N TYR A 136 23.99 5.45 -12.60
CA TYR A 136 23.10 5.65 -11.46
C TYR A 136 21.82 4.85 -11.64
N ARG A 137 21.36 4.25 -10.55
CA ARG A 137 20.01 3.72 -10.38
C ARG A 137 19.27 4.57 -9.36
N VAL A 138 18.06 4.98 -9.71
CA VAL A 138 17.17 5.78 -8.87
C VAL A 138 15.81 5.09 -8.81
N VAL A 139 15.22 5.04 -7.61
CA VAL A 139 13.84 4.59 -7.41
C VAL A 139 13.05 5.73 -6.81
N LEU A 140 12.00 6.15 -7.53
CA LEU A 140 11.04 7.13 -7.02
C LEU A 140 9.77 6.41 -6.56
N LYS A 141 9.20 6.87 -5.45
CA LYS A 141 7.89 6.44 -4.94
C LYS A 141 6.86 7.56 -5.05
N ALA A 142 5.63 7.22 -5.40
CA ALA A 142 4.52 8.17 -5.47
C ALA A 142 3.23 7.58 -4.86
N PRO A 143 2.46 8.37 -4.08
CA PRO A 143 1.24 7.90 -3.45
C PRO A 143 0.04 7.88 -4.42
N ILE A 144 -0.67 6.75 -4.43
CA ILE A 144 -1.97 6.57 -5.08
C ILE A 144 -3.08 7.09 -4.15
N LYS A 145 -3.06 6.67 -2.88
CA LYS A 145 -4.06 7.01 -1.86
C LYS A 145 -3.63 8.22 -1.02
N GLY A 146 -4.54 8.73 -0.20
CA GLY A 146 -4.32 9.89 0.66
C GLY A 146 -4.87 11.20 0.09
N VAL A 147 -5.04 12.21 0.94
CA VAL A 147 -5.62 13.52 0.58
C VAL A 147 -4.83 14.26 -0.51
N ASP A 148 -3.51 14.07 -0.52
CA ASP A 148 -2.61 14.61 -1.55
C ASP A 148 -2.32 13.62 -2.69
N GLY A 149 -2.80 12.38 -2.57
CA GLY A 149 -2.54 11.27 -3.47
C GLY A 149 -3.31 11.36 -4.79
N LEU A 150 -2.96 10.48 -5.71
CA LEU A 150 -3.53 10.47 -7.06
C LEU A 150 -5.05 10.29 -7.05
N THR A 151 -5.61 9.40 -6.22
CA THR A 151 -7.06 9.14 -6.13
C THR A 151 -7.85 10.41 -5.80
N ALA A 152 -7.41 11.20 -4.83
CA ALA A 152 -8.10 12.44 -4.45
C ALA A 152 -8.10 13.47 -5.59
N ARG A 153 -6.99 13.58 -6.32
CA ARG A 153 -6.85 14.48 -7.47
C ARG A 153 -7.67 14.02 -8.66
N VAL A 154 -7.67 12.71 -8.94
CA VAL A 154 -8.47 12.09 -10.00
C VAL A 154 -9.96 12.26 -9.73
N LEU A 155 -10.44 12.03 -8.50
CA LEU A 155 -11.83 12.29 -8.13
C LEU A 155 -12.22 13.76 -8.38
N GLY A 156 -11.38 14.71 -7.94
CA GLY A 156 -11.61 16.13 -8.17
C GLY A 156 -11.63 16.53 -9.65
N LEU A 157 -10.86 15.83 -10.50
CA LEU A 157 -10.89 16.02 -11.94
C LEU A 157 -12.17 15.42 -12.55
N LEU A 158 -12.50 14.17 -12.21
CA LEU A 158 -13.67 13.45 -12.72
C LEU A 158 -14.96 14.23 -12.45
N LYS A 159 -15.11 14.83 -11.26
CA LYS A 159 -16.26 15.68 -10.91
C LYS A 159 -16.44 16.89 -11.84
N LYS A 160 -15.37 17.34 -12.50
CA LYS A 160 -15.37 18.49 -13.42
C LYS A 160 -15.55 18.09 -14.89
N LEU A 161 -15.47 16.80 -15.22
CA LEU A 161 -15.59 16.31 -16.59
C LEU A 161 -17.07 16.04 -16.93
N PRO A 162 -17.66 16.73 -17.91
CA PRO A 162 -19.11 16.81 -18.06
C PRO A 162 -19.82 15.59 -18.68
N ALA A 163 -19.15 14.49 -19.05
CA ALA A 163 -19.79 13.49 -19.92
C ALA A 163 -19.39 12.01 -19.81
N TYR A 164 -18.39 11.63 -19.00
CA TYR A 164 -17.86 10.25 -19.05
C TYR A 164 -17.99 9.47 -17.74
N TRP A 165 -18.29 10.14 -16.64
CA TRP A 165 -18.39 9.51 -15.33
C TRP A 165 -19.67 10.00 -14.64
N THR A 166 -20.57 9.06 -14.34
CA THR A 166 -21.91 9.33 -13.80
C THR A 166 -22.07 8.88 -12.35
N ALA A 167 -21.11 8.12 -11.83
CA ALA A 167 -21.11 7.59 -10.47
C ALA A 167 -20.01 8.29 -9.67
N PHE A 168 -20.39 8.96 -8.58
CA PHE A 168 -19.47 9.64 -7.67
C PHE A 168 -19.77 9.24 -6.23
N PRO A 169 -18.75 9.15 -5.36
CA PRO A 169 -18.98 8.90 -3.96
C PRO A 169 -19.82 10.01 -3.35
N SER A 170 -20.63 9.64 -2.36
CA SER A 170 -21.37 10.58 -1.54
C SER A 170 -20.41 11.47 -0.73
N GLU A 171 -20.73 12.75 -0.64
CA GLU A 171 -20.03 13.67 0.27
C GLU A 171 -20.50 13.35 1.69
N GLY A 172 -19.58 12.87 2.52
CA GLY A 172 -19.85 12.60 3.92
C GLY A 172 -20.27 13.85 4.68
N ILE A 173 -21.24 13.70 5.56
CA ILE A 173 -21.58 14.73 6.56
C ILE A 173 -20.64 14.45 7.74
N ASP A 174 -19.62 15.31 7.88
CA ASP A 174 -18.52 15.25 8.84
C ASP A 174 -17.51 14.10 8.66
N PRO A 175 -16.20 14.36 8.87
CA PRO A 175 -15.21 13.31 8.94
C PRO A 175 -15.43 12.57 10.26
N ASP A 176 -16.28 11.54 10.25
CA ASP A 176 -16.22 10.54 11.30
C ASP A 176 -14.75 10.12 11.43
N PRO A 177 -14.16 10.15 12.65
CA PRO A 177 -12.80 9.67 12.82
C PRO A 177 -12.77 8.27 12.24
N VAL A 178 -11.83 8.00 11.33
CA VAL A 178 -11.70 6.72 10.62
C VAL A 178 -11.77 5.58 11.63
N ASP A 179 -12.98 5.08 11.83
CA ASP A 179 -13.26 4.11 12.86
C ASP A 179 -13.04 2.76 12.20
N ASP A 180 -12.13 1.96 12.75
CA ASP A 180 -11.82 0.62 12.28
C ASP A 180 -12.54 -0.45 13.12
N THR A 181 -13.50 -0.07 13.97
CA THR A 181 -14.16 -1.03 14.88
C THR A 181 -15.23 -1.91 14.23
N GLY A 182 -15.77 -1.52 13.07
CA GLY A 182 -16.78 -2.33 12.38
C GLY A 182 -16.19 -3.44 11.49
N PRO A 183 -17.07 -4.26 10.88
CA PRO A 183 -16.65 -5.42 10.11
C PRO A 183 -15.93 -5.02 8.81
N TRP A 184 -15.06 -5.92 8.34
CA TRP A 184 -14.40 -5.85 7.05
C TRP A 184 -14.91 -6.95 6.13
N LEU A 185 -15.24 -6.59 4.89
CA LEU A 185 -15.52 -7.53 3.83
C LEU A 185 -14.21 -8.05 3.24
N VAL A 186 -14.04 -9.36 3.20
CA VAL A 186 -12.93 -10.04 2.52
C VAL A 186 -13.50 -10.78 1.32
N LEU A 187 -13.09 -10.36 0.12
CA LEU A 187 -13.43 -11.01 -1.14
C LEU A 187 -12.26 -11.90 -1.55
N ASP A 188 -12.46 -13.21 -1.45
CA ASP A 188 -11.48 -14.21 -1.87
C ASP A 188 -11.62 -14.44 -3.38
N THR A 189 -10.59 -14.07 -4.14
CA THR A 189 -10.55 -14.23 -5.60
C THR A 189 -9.63 -15.37 -6.03
N ARG A 190 -9.09 -16.12 -5.07
CA ARG A 190 -8.19 -17.24 -5.33
C ARG A 190 -8.94 -18.40 -5.97
N GLY A 191 -8.25 -19.16 -6.80
CA GLY A 191 -8.82 -20.35 -7.45
C GLY A 191 -9.76 -20.03 -8.61
N LEU A 192 -9.84 -18.77 -9.05
CA LEU A 192 -10.48 -18.44 -10.32
C LEU A 192 -9.73 -19.09 -11.50
N PRO A 193 -10.44 -19.54 -12.56
CA PRO A 193 -9.81 -20.14 -13.72
C PRO A 193 -8.76 -19.22 -14.38
N ALA A 194 -7.74 -19.83 -14.99
CA ALA A 194 -6.75 -19.10 -15.77
C ALA A 194 -7.43 -18.21 -16.83
N GLY A 195 -7.05 -16.94 -16.87
CA GLY A 195 -7.67 -15.93 -17.75
C GLY A 195 -8.83 -15.16 -17.10
N GLN A 196 -9.38 -15.63 -15.98
CA GLN A 196 -10.46 -14.95 -15.22
C GLN A 196 -9.97 -14.33 -13.91
N SER A 197 -8.66 -14.28 -13.68
CA SER A 197 -8.09 -13.63 -12.50
C SER A 197 -8.47 -12.15 -12.46
N VAL A 198 -8.93 -11.71 -11.29
CA VAL A 198 -9.26 -10.31 -11.02
C VAL A 198 -8.01 -9.45 -11.20
N GLN A 199 -8.19 -8.23 -11.70
CA GLN A 199 -7.15 -7.20 -11.78
C GLN A 199 -7.49 -6.07 -10.81
N PRO A 200 -6.48 -5.47 -10.16
CA PRO A 200 -6.71 -4.36 -9.24
C PRO A 200 -7.11 -3.08 -9.99
N ALA A 201 -7.93 -2.26 -9.34
CA ALA A 201 -8.41 -0.98 -9.84
C ALA A 201 -8.60 0.03 -8.71
N LEU A 202 -8.65 1.33 -9.05
CA LEU A 202 -8.93 2.38 -8.07
C LEU A 202 -10.39 2.34 -7.58
N PHE A 203 -11.31 2.03 -8.49
CA PHE A 203 -12.75 1.99 -8.23
C PHE A 203 -13.34 0.64 -8.70
N PRO A 204 -13.02 -0.47 -7.99
CA PRO A 204 -13.60 -1.76 -8.30
C PRO A 204 -15.11 -1.74 -8.12
N THR A 205 -15.78 -2.65 -8.82
CA THR A 205 -17.23 -2.87 -8.68
C THR A 205 -17.44 -4.31 -8.25
N VAL A 206 -18.47 -4.54 -7.42
CA VAL A 206 -18.95 -5.89 -7.09
C VAL A 206 -20.37 -6.00 -7.60
N THR A 207 -20.62 -7.02 -8.42
CA THR A 207 -21.94 -7.35 -8.94
C THR A 207 -22.36 -8.75 -8.50
N SER A 208 -23.66 -8.99 -8.45
CA SER A 208 -24.19 -10.34 -8.30
C SER A 208 -24.12 -11.10 -9.64
N ALA A 209 -24.35 -12.42 -9.61
CA ALA A 209 -24.36 -13.26 -10.81
C ALA A 209 -25.41 -12.87 -11.88
N SER A 210 -26.49 -12.18 -11.49
CA SER A 210 -27.50 -11.60 -12.40
C SER A 210 -27.13 -10.21 -12.93
N GLY A 211 -26.00 -9.65 -12.50
CA GLY A 211 -25.51 -8.33 -12.90
C GLY A 211 -25.98 -7.19 -12.01
N ALA A 212 -26.64 -7.45 -10.87
CA ALA A 212 -27.07 -6.39 -9.97
C ALA A 212 -25.86 -5.83 -9.18
N THR A 213 -25.69 -4.50 -9.19
CA THR A 213 -24.63 -3.85 -8.41
C THR A 213 -24.83 -4.06 -6.90
N VAL A 214 -23.76 -4.51 -6.24
CA VAL A 214 -23.66 -4.68 -4.78
C VAL A 214 -22.77 -3.60 -4.18
N TYR A 215 -21.65 -3.28 -4.84
CA TYR A 215 -20.70 -2.28 -4.41
C TYR A 215 -20.14 -1.52 -5.61
N ASP A 216 -20.19 -0.19 -5.55
CA ASP A 216 -19.58 0.68 -6.55
C ASP A 216 -19.15 2.02 -5.93
N VAL A 217 -18.49 2.87 -6.72
CA VAL A 217 -18.02 4.17 -6.24
C VAL A 217 -19.17 5.08 -5.77
N SER A 218 -20.38 4.94 -6.31
CA SER A 218 -21.52 5.79 -5.90
C SER A 218 -22.08 5.46 -4.52
N SER A 219 -21.93 4.20 -4.11
CA SER A 219 -22.32 3.71 -2.79
C SER A 219 -21.34 4.08 -1.66
N THR A 220 -20.22 4.75 -1.97
CA THR A 220 -19.14 5.03 -1.00
C THR A 220 -19.13 6.45 -0.46
N ASP A 221 -18.43 6.64 0.66
CA ASP A 221 -18.09 7.94 1.22
C ASP A 221 -16.75 8.46 0.67
N GLU A 222 -16.73 9.71 0.20
CA GLU A 222 -15.56 10.29 -0.46
C GLU A 222 -14.34 10.42 0.46
N THR A 223 -14.53 10.67 1.76
CA THR A 223 -13.44 10.79 2.73
C THR A 223 -12.72 9.46 2.88
N HIS A 224 -13.47 8.36 2.95
CA HIS A 224 -12.93 7.01 3.02
C HIS A 224 -12.26 6.59 1.71
N VAL A 225 -12.86 6.91 0.56
CA VAL A 225 -12.23 6.65 -0.75
C VAL A 225 -10.90 7.38 -0.89
N LYS A 226 -10.81 8.65 -0.47
CA LYS A 226 -9.57 9.43 -0.54
C LYS A 226 -8.48 8.89 0.38
N THR A 227 -8.83 8.55 1.62
CA THR A 227 -7.85 8.19 2.66
C THR A 227 -7.42 6.72 2.57
N ARG A 228 -8.37 5.79 2.40
CA ARG A 228 -8.13 4.34 2.40
C ARG A 228 -8.14 3.72 0.98
N GLY A 229 -8.80 4.36 0.02
CA GLY A 229 -9.18 3.74 -1.25
C GLY A 229 -10.40 2.83 -1.10
N MET A 230 -11.05 2.48 -2.22
CA MET A 230 -12.25 1.63 -2.20
C MET A 230 -11.99 0.18 -1.78
N ALA A 231 -10.78 -0.32 -2.02
CA ALA A 231 -10.36 -1.65 -1.62
C ALA A 231 -8.86 -1.72 -1.30
N ARG A 232 -8.50 -2.69 -0.47
CA ARG A 232 -7.13 -3.18 -0.27
C ARG A 232 -6.94 -4.44 -1.12
N TYR A 233 -5.79 -4.56 -1.78
CA TYR A 233 -5.44 -5.76 -2.55
C TYR A 233 -4.27 -6.45 -1.89
N VAL A 234 -4.48 -7.70 -1.46
CA VAL A 234 -3.52 -8.44 -0.66
C VAL A 234 -3.32 -9.84 -1.17
N VAL A 235 -2.22 -10.47 -0.76
CA VAL A 235 -1.95 -11.89 -0.93
C VAL A 235 -2.06 -12.54 0.44
N ALA A 236 -2.74 -13.70 0.51
CA ALA A 236 -2.77 -14.51 1.72
C ALA A 236 -1.35 -14.99 2.08
N ASP A 237 -0.93 -14.79 3.32
CA ASP A 237 0.27 -15.47 3.82
C ASP A 237 -0.06 -16.98 3.91
N THR A 238 0.83 -17.86 3.45
CA THR A 238 0.63 -19.32 3.50
C THR A 238 0.41 -19.83 4.94
N ALA A 239 0.78 -19.05 5.96
CA ALA A 239 0.45 -19.34 7.37
C ALA A 239 -1.01 -19.03 7.77
N THR A 240 -1.72 -18.18 7.02
CA THR A 240 -3.09 -17.70 7.32
C THR A 240 -4.18 -18.60 6.74
N ASP A 241 -3.85 -19.55 5.87
CA ASP A 241 -4.81 -20.55 5.35
C ASP A 241 -5.47 -21.39 6.47
N THR A 242 -4.90 -21.40 7.68
CA THR A 242 -5.50 -22.08 8.84
C THR A 242 -6.53 -21.25 9.61
N ASN A 243 -6.62 -19.93 9.38
CA ASN A 243 -7.52 -19.01 10.10
C ASN A 243 -8.62 -18.38 9.23
N VAL A 244 -8.61 -18.64 7.93
CA VAL A 244 -9.78 -18.41 7.08
C VAL A 244 -10.74 -19.57 7.34
N SER A 245 -11.49 -19.50 8.44
CA SER A 245 -12.54 -20.47 8.73
C SER A 245 -13.63 -20.35 7.68
N HIS A 246 -13.51 -21.13 6.59
CA HIS A 246 -14.67 -21.58 5.84
C HIS A 246 -15.62 -22.19 6.86
N THR A 247 -16.85 -21.67 6.99
CA THR A 247 -17.85 -22.28 7.86
C THR A 247 -18.35 -23.55 7.17
N PRO A 248 -17.99 -24.77 7.61
CA PRO A 248 -18.64 -25.97 7.11
C PRO A 248 -19.90 -26.20 7.96
N GLY A 249 -20.97 -26.70 7.35
CA GLY A 249 -22.18 -27.11 8.06
C GLY A 249 -21.91 -28.15 9.16
N PRO A 250 -22.90 -28.41 10.04
CA PRO A 250 -22.67 -29.00 11.34
C PRO A 250 -22.49 -30.51 11.22
N LEU A 251 -21.31 -31.02 11.54
CA LEU A 251 -21.16 -32.37 12.10
C LEU A 251 -19.76 -32.54 12.70
N ASP A 252 -19.79 -32.94 13.97
CA ASP A 252 -18.85 -33.82 14.64
C ASP A 252 -17.41 -33.33 14.91
N SER A 253 -17.10 -33.15 16.18
CA SER A 253 -16.30 -34.14 16.90
C SER A 253 -15.80 -33.60 18.25
N LYS A 254 -16.23 -34.28 19.31
CA LYS A 254 -15.97 -34.02 20.73
C LYS A 254 -14.52 -34.28 21.17
N TRP A 255 -13.52 -34.00 20.34
CA TRP A 255 -12.12 -34.36 20.61
C TRP A 255 -11.16 -33.19 20.86
N GLN A 256 -11.63 -31.94 20.84
CA GLN A 256 -10.78 -30.78 21.17
C GLN A 256 -10.77 -30.41 22.67
N ALA A 257 -11.65 -31.01 23.49
CA ALA A 257 -11.77 -30.68 24.91
C ALA A 257 -10.69 -31.31 25.82
N ALA A 258 -9.78 -32.13 25.29
CA ALA A 258 -8.78 -32.85 26.08
C ALA A 258 -7.33 -32.38 25.90
N LEU A 259 -7.06 -31.38 25.05
CA LEU A 259 -5.68 -30.98 24.68
C LEU A 259 -5.18 -29.67 25.31
N PHE A 260 -5.98 -29.00 26.15
CA PHE A 260 -5.59 -27.74 26.81
C PHE A 260 -5.71 -27.75 28.34
N ALA A 261 -5.73 -28.93 28.97
CA ALA A 261 -5.79 -29.06 30.42
C ALA A 261 -4.42 -29.02 31.14
N TRP A 262 -3.34 -28.65 30.45
CA TRP A 262 -1.99 -28.55 31.01
C TRP A 262 -1.32 -27.28 30.48
N LEU A 263 -1.49 -26.17 31.19
CA LEU A 263 -0.54 -25.06 31.35
C LEU A 263 -1.06 -24.14 32.47
N SER A 264 -0.25 -24.01 33.52
CA SER A 264 -0.58 -23.52 34.86
C SER A 264 -0.96 -22.03 34.95
N PRO A 265 -1.67 -21.60 36.02
CA PRO A 265 -2.20 -20.26 36.20
C PRO A 265 -1.17 -19.35 36.92
N ALA A 266 -0.19 -18.84 36.19
CA ALA A 266 0.72 -17.84 36.73
C ALA A 266 1.30 -17.01 35.57
N ASP A 267 0.48 -16.12 35.03
CA ASP A 267 0.85 -14.86 34.34
C ASP A 267 -0.43 -14.08 33.97
N ALA A 268 -1.41 -14.10 34.88
CA ALA A 268 -2.68 -13.40 34.73
C ALA A 268 -2.59 -11.97 35.26
N GLN A 269 -1.64 -11.15 34.78
CA GLN A 269 -1.61 -9.71 35.09
C GLN A 269 -0.69 -8.89 34.18
N ALA A 270 -1.01 -8.89 32.88
CA ALA A 270 -0.67 -7.77 31.99
C ALA A 270 -1.67 -7.79 30.81
N GLN A 271 -2.93 -7.45 31.08
CA GLN A 271 -3.90 -7.20 30.01
C GLN A 271 -3.54 -5.89 29.30
N THR A 272 -2.58 -5.98 28.37
CA THR A 272 -2.53 -5.02 27.28
C THR A 272 -3.86 -5.15 26.53
N LYS A 273 -4.59 -4.04 26.39
CA LYS A 273 -5.83 -3.96 25.62
C LYS A 273 -5.53 -4.46 24.20
N LYS A 274 -5.81 -5.74 23.93
CA LYS A 274 -5.84 -6.28 22.57
C LYS A 274 -6.87 -5.44 21.81
N LYS A 275 -6.40 -4.60 20.88
CA LYS A 275 -7.25 -3.91 19.91
C LYS A 275 -8.10 -4.99 19.25
N ARG A 276 -9.41 -4.98 19.50
CA ARG A 276 -10.32 -6.01 18.99
C ARG A 276 -10.18 -6.04 17.47
N ARG A 277 -9.76 -7.18 16.91
CA ARG A 277 -9.75 -7.39 15.46
C ARG A 277 -11.19 -7.18 14.99
N GLY A 278 -11.40 -6.29 14.03
CA GLY A 278 -12.71 -6.12 13.39
C GLY A 278 -13.18 -7.47 12.85
N GLN A 279 -14.49 -7.72 12.91
CA GLN A 279 -15.09 -8.94 12.40
C GLN A 279 -14.83 -9.05 10.89
N LEU A 280 -14.31 -10.19 10.42
CA LEU A 280 -14.08 -10.43 9.00
C LEU A 280 -15.27 -11.20 8.40
N ILE A 281 -15.79 -10.70 7.28
CA ILE A 281 -16.87 -11.33 6.52
C ILE A 281 -16.27 -11.80 5.20
N VAL A 282 -16.01 -13.10 5.09
CA VAL A 282 -15.33 -13.68 3.92
C VAL A 282 -16.37 -14.16 2.91
N ARG A 283 -16.20 -13.79 1.64
CA ARG A 283 -17.02 -14.23 0.51
C ARG A 283 -16.14 -14.69 -0.64
N GLN A 284 -16.59 -15.71 -1.34
CA GLN A 284 -15.91 -16.22 -2.52
C GLN A 284 -16.38 -15.47 -3.77
N VAL A 285 -15.42 -15.06 -4.59
CA VAL A 285 -15.68 -14.44 -5.89
C VAL A 285 -15.79 -15.54 -6.94
N GLN A 286 -16.84 -15.48 -7.75
CA GLN A 286 -17.16 -16.49 -8.75
C GLN A 286 -16.53 -16.20 -10.11
N GLY A 287 -16.20 -14.93 -10.37
CA GLY A 287 -15.58 -14.51 -11.62
C GLY A 287 -15.17 -13.05 -11.64
N ALA A 288 -14.44 -12.69 -12.69
CA ALA A 288 -14.07 -11.31 -13.01
C ALA A 288 -14.66 -10.92 -14.36
N GLU A 289 -15.35 -9.77 -14.40
CA GLU A 289 -16.00 -9.25 -15.60
C GLU A 289 -15.38 -7.93 -16.07
N GLY A 290 -15.77 -7.57 -17.30
CA GLY A 290 -15.34 -6.34 -17.95
C GLY A 290 -14.00 -6.48 -18.69
N LEU A 291 -13.73 -5.51 -19.57
CA LEU A 291 -12.55 -5.55 -20.45
C LEU A 291 -11.24 -5.66 -19.65
N MET A 292 -11.18 -4.97 -18.51
CA MET A 292 -10.00 -4.95 -17.64
C MET A 292 -10.03 -6.01 -16.52
N ARG A 293 -11.09 -6.83 -16.43
CA ARG A 293 -11.29 -7.85 -15.37
C ARG A 293 -11.24 -7.30 -13.94
N THR A 294 -11.80 -6.12 -13.73
CA THR A 294 -11.80 -5.45 -12.41
C THR A 294 -13.17 -5.50 -11.72
N ASN A 295 -14.22 -5.97 -12.40
CA ASN A 295 -15.54 -6.16 -11.81
C ASN A 295 -15.61 -7.55 -11.17
N LEU A 296 -15.90 -7.64 -9.87
CA LEU A 296 -15.96 -8.89 -9.13
C LEU A 296 -17.39 -9.41 -9.10
N VAL A 297 -17.59 -10.68 -9.47
CA VAL A 297 -18.90 -11.32 -9.46
C VAL A 297 -19.03 -12.20 -8.22
N VAL A 298 -20.07 -11.98 -7.42
CA VAL A 298 -20.43 -12.82 -6.25
C VAL A 298 -21.74 -13.57 -6.48
N SER A 299 -21.98 -14.62 -5.69
CA SER A 299 -23.24 -15.36 -5.77
C SER A 299 -24.44 -14.47 -5.40
N GLU A 300 -25.63 -14.80 -5.91
CA GLU A 300 -26.86 -14.07 -5.56
C GLU A 300 -27.16 -14.12 -4.05
N ALA A 301 -26.91 -15.26 -3.41
CA ALA A 301 -27.09 -15.40 -1.97
C ALA A 301 -26.14 -14.47 -1.20
N ASP A 302 -24.87 -14.41 -1.61
CA ASP A 302 -23.88 -13.53 -1.00
C ASP A 302 -24.22 -12.05 -1.25
N ALA A 303 -24.67 -11.69 -2.45
CA ALA A 303 -25.09 -10.33 -2.78
C ALA A 303 -26.21 -9.82 -1.85
N VAL A 304 -27.23 -10.65 -1.59
CA VAL A 304 -28.32 -10.31 -0.66
C VAL A 304 -27.80 -10.17 0.76
N MET A 305 -26.95 -11.10 1.22
CA MET A 305 -26.35 -11.03 2.56
C MET A 305 -25.47 -9.78 2.74
N LEU A 306 -24.66 -9.45 1.73
CA LEU A 306 -23.77 -8.29 1.77
C LEU A 306 -24.54 -6.98 1.86
N LYS A 307 -25.64 -6.84 1.11
CA LYS A 307 -26.51 -5.67 1.21
C LYS A 307 -27.17 -5.55 2.58
N ALA A 308 -27.65 -6.66 3.14
CA ALA A 308 -28.25 -6.66 4.48
C ALA A 308 -27.22 -6.28 5.56
N GLU A 309 -26.01 -6.82 5.49
CA GLU A 309 -24.93 -6.51 6.42
C GLU A 309 -24.43 -5.07 6.28
N ASP A 310 -24.32 -4.57 5.05
CA ASP A 310 -23.92 -3.18 4.80
C ASP A 310 -24.95 -2.17 5.34
N GLN A 311 -26.25 -2.48 5.25
CA GLN A 311 -27.27 -1.65 5.88
C GLN A 311 -27.07 -1.53 7.40
N ALA A 312 -26.59 -2.57 8.07
CA ALA A 312 -26.33 -2.57 9.50
C ALA A 312 -24.97 -1.95 9.88
N SER A 313 -23.93 -2.19 9.07
CA SER A 313 -22.53 -1.90 9.41
C SER A 313 -21.89 -0.73 8.66
N GLN A 314 -22.51 -0.32 7.55
CA GLN A 314 -21.99 0.66 6.58
C GLN A 314 -20.58 0.31 6.09
N MET A 315 -20.22 -0.99 6.05
CA MET A 315 -18.87 -1.44 5.71
C MET A 315 -18.46 -1.10 4.28
N LEU A 316 -19.38 -1.18 3.31
CA LEU A 316 -19.14 -0.84 1.91
C LEU A 316 -19.06 0.67 1.76
N LYS A 317 -19.99 1.41 2.36
CA LYS A 317 -19.95 2.88 2.37
C LYS A 317 -18.62 3.42 2.89
N ASN A 318 -18.09 2.81 3.96
CA ASN A 318 -16.83 3.17 4.59
C ASN A 318 -15.60 2.52 3.94
N CYS A 319 -15.72 1.88 2.77
CA CYS A 319 -14.61 1.25 2.03
C CYS A 319 -13.82 0.21 2.84
N ARG A 320 -14.47 -0.57 3.72
CA ARG A 320 -13.84 -1.66 4.49
C ARG A 320 -13.83 -2.96 3.68
N VAL A 321 -13.14 -2.93 2.55
CA VAL A 321 -13.07 -4.06 1.61
C VAL A 321 -11.62 -4.48 1.40
N VAL A 322 -11.35 -5.77 1.58
CA VAL A 322 -10.10 -6.45 1.26
C VAL A 322 -10.37 -7.44 0.15
N ILE A 323 -9.57 -7.40 -0.91
CA ILE A 323 -9.62 -8.34 -2.02
C ILE A 323 -8.35 -9.18 -1.93
N VAL A 324 -8.53 -10.47 -1.69
CA VAL A 324 -7.43 -11.45 -1.62
C VAL A 324 -7.18 -11.96 -3.03
N MET A 325 -6.00 -11.65 -3.54
CA MET A 325 -5.54 -12.01 -4.87
C MET A 325 -4.73 -13.31 -4.82
N ASP A 326 -4.68 -14.01 -5.94
CA ASP A 326 -3.62 -14.99 -6.15
C ASP A 326 -2.27 -14.28 -6.10
N ALA A 327 -1.28 -14.90 -5.44
CA ALA A 327 0.09 -14.46 -5.58
C ALA A 327 0.42 -14.44 -7.07
N PRO A 328 1.06 -13.38 -7.61
CA PRO A 328 1.48 -13.39 -9.01
C PRO A 328 2.43 -14.58 -9.22
N ILE A 329 1.92 -15.68 -9.78
CA ILE A 329 2.73 -16.83 -10.19
C ILE A 329 3.48 -16.36 -11.44
N GLY A 330 4.68 -15.82 -11.26
CA GLY A 330 5.43 -15.24 -12.37
C GLY A 330 6.87 -14.83 -12.03
N GLY A 331 7.80 -15.75 -12.29
CA GLY A 331 9.03 -15.44 -13.01
C GLY A 331 10.08 -14.56 -12.33
N ILE A 332 10.77 -15.10 -11.32
CA ILE A 332 12.17 -14.74 -11.04
C ILE A 332 13.08 -15.32 -12.14
N GLU A 333 12.87 -14.92 -13.39
CA GLU A 333 13.94 -14.96 -14.40
C GLU A 333 14.29 -13.51 -14.72
N GLY A 334 15.24 -12.96 -13.95
CA GLY A 334 16.05 -11.82 -14.42
C GLY A 334 16.20 -10.61 -13.52
N PHE A 335 15.40 -10.41 -12.47
CA PHE A 335 15.60 -9.25 -11.59
C PHE A 335 15.39 -9.57 -10.11
N GLN A 336 16.41 -10.16 -9.49
CA GLN A 336 16.54 -10.12 -8.04
C GLN A 336 16.79 -8.66 -7.64
N VAL A 337 15.86 -8.05 -6.91
CA VAL A 337 16.24 -6.92 -6.06
C VAL A 337 17.19 -7.51 -5.02
N PRO A 338 18.50 -7.20 -5.02
CA PRO A 338 19.38 -7.79 -4.05
C PRO A 338 19.00 -7.18 -2.70
N VAL A 339 18.53 -8.01 -1.77
CA VAL A 339 18.34 -7.59 -0.38
C VAL A 339 19.74 -7.42 0.19
N TYR A 340 20.19 -6.18 0.38
CA TYR A 340 21.50 -5.96 1.00
C TYR A 340 21.34 -5.83 2.52
N ARG A 341 22.22 -6.49 3.27
CA ARG A 341 22.39 -6.26 4.71
C ARG A 341 23.60 -5.38 4.94
N LEU A 342 23.43 -4.36 5.77
CA LEU A 342 24.53 -3.54 6.25
C LEU A 342 25.34 -4.36 7.27
N THR A 343 26.63 -4.59 7.00
CA THR A 343 27.53 -5.23 7.96
C THR A 343 27.93 -4.25 9.07
N ALA A 344 28.47 -4.78 10.17
CA ALA A 344 28.99 -3.95 11.26
C ALA A 344 30.15 -3.02 10.84
N SER A 345 30.78 -3.27 9.67
CA SER A 345 31.79 -2.38 9.07
C SER A 345 31.21 -1.34 8.10
N GLY A 346 29.88 -1.22 7.99
CA GLY A 346 29.21 -0.25 7.14
C GLY A 346 29.20 -0.59 5.64
N THR A 347 29.55 -1.83 5.27
CA THR A 347 29.50 -2.31 3.88
C THR A 347 28.21 -3.09 3.63
N TRP A 348 27.56 -2.81 2.51
CA TRP A 348 26.37 -3.54 2.05
C TRP A 348 26.78 -4.86 1.42
N VAL A 349 26.28 -5.98 1.94
CA VAL A 349 26.53 -7.33 1.41
C VAL A 349 25.18 -7.95 1.02
N PRO A 350 25.07 -8.57 -0.18
CA PRO A 350 23.83 -9.22 -0.58
C PRO A 350 23.49 -10.37 0.39
N CYS A 351 22.25 -10.38 0.89
CA CYS A 351 21.65 -11.52 1.53
C CYS A 351 21.36 -12.57 0.46
N LEU A 352 22.04 -13.71 0.56
CA LEU A 352 21.69 -14.95 -0.14
C LEU A 352 20.43 -15.57 0.48
#